data_AF-A0A154M3N3-F1
#
_entry.id   AF-A0A154M3N3-F1
#
_cell.length_a   1.000
_cell.length_b   1.000
_cell.length_c   1.000
_cell.angle_alpha   90.00
_cell.angle_beta   90.00
_cell.angle_gamma   90.00
#
_symmetry.space_group_name_H-M   'P 1'
#
loop_
_entity.id
_entity.type
_entity.pdbx_description
1 polymer ?
#
loop_
_entity_poly.entity_id
_entity_poly.type
_entity_poly.pdbx_seq_one_letter_code
_entity_poly.pdbx_strand_id
1 'polypeptide(L)'
;MPIGTCEWDIAEGDVYPATYTFEVYEAKTGRSLATFPIASSGSADASCPPTVNVRPGEGRVAVAQSFTEQTLASMLKPFVMQDAG
;
A
#
# COMPACT_ATOMS: atom_id res chain seq x y z
N MET A 1 0.78 17.17 1.21
CA MET A 1 2.04 17.46 1.93
C MET A 1 2.61 16.13 2.40
N PRO A 2 3.95 15.97 2.49
CA PRO A 2 4.54 14.76 3.03
C PRO A 2 4.19 14.62 4.52
N ILE A 3 4.12 13.37 5.01
CA ILE A 3 3.84 13.04 6.41
C ILE A 3 5.10 12.66 7.20
N GLY A 4 6.24 12.54 6.50
CA GLY A 4 7.53 12.18 7.06
C GLY A 4 8.53 11.85 5.95
N THR A 5 9.70 11.35 6.34
CA THR A 5 10.81 11.06 5.43
C THR A 5 11.35 9.66 5.63
N CYS A 6 11.91 9.08 4.57
CA CYS A 6 12.74 7.88 4.62
C CYS A 6 14.20 8.28 4.40
N GLU A 7 15.11 7.66 5.15
CA GLU A 7 16.54 7.88 5.04
C GLU A 7 17.24 6.58 4.66
N TRP A 8 18.07 6.64 3.63
CA TRP A 8 18.97 5.56 3.21
C TRP A 8 20.38 6.12 3.02
N ASP A 9 21.40 5.27 3.09
CA ASP A 9 22.81 5.68 3.00
C ASP A 9 23.18 6.54 1.77
N ILE A 10 22.38 6.44 0.70
CA ILE A 10 22.62 7.10 -0.60
C ILE A 10 21.48 8.00 -1.08
N ALA A 11 20.37 8.09 -0.34
CA ALA A 11 19.17 8.82 -0.77
C ALA A 11 18.24 9.17 0.38
N GLU A 12 17.41 10.19 0.17
CA GLU A 12 16.27 10.50 1.04
C GLU A 12 14.96 10.39 0.26
N GLY A 13 13.86 10.16 0.96
CA GLY A 13 12.53 10.11 0.36
C GLY A 13 11.48 10.83 1.18
N ASP A 14 10.53 11.48 0.50
CA ASP A 14 9.36 12.07 1.13
C ASP A 14 8.18 11.07 1.08
N VAL A 15 7.55 10.82 2.24
CA VAL A 15 6.39 9.92 2.33
C VAL A 15 5.11 10.73 2.15
N TYR A 16 4.30 10.37 1.16
CA TYR A 16 3.05 11.06 0.84
C TYR A 16 1.83 10.19 1.13
N PRO A 17 0.71 10.76 1.62
CA PRO A 17 -0.55 10.05 1.69
C PRO A 17 -0.95 9.49 0.32
N ALA A 18 -1.47 8.27 0.32
CA ALA A 18 -1.84 7.54 -0.88
C ALA A 18 -3.25 6.96 -0.75
N THR A 19 -3.84 6.62 -1.89
CA THR A 19 -5.07 5.83 -1.95
C THR A 19 -4.81 4.68 -2.90
N TYR A 20 -5.09 3.47 -2.42
CA TYR A 20 -4.87 2.22 -3.14
C TYR A 20 -6.20 1.69 -3.64
N THR A 21 -6.27 1.26 -4.90
CA THR A 21 -7.46 0.57 -5.41
C THR A 21 -7.20 -0.93 -5.37
N PHE A 22 -8.06 -1.67 -4.67
CA PHE A 22 -8.02 -3.12 -4.61
C PHE A 22 -9.13 -3.70 -5.48
N GLU A 23 -8.77 -4.73 -6.24
CA GLU A 23 -9.69 -5.51 -7.04
C GLU A 23 -9.63 -6.97 -6.58
N VAL A 24 -10.79 -7.54 -6.30
CA VAL A 24 -10.94 -8.91 -5.80
C VAL A 24 -11.60 -9.74 -6.90
N TYR A 25 -10.97 -10.86 -7.25
CA TYR A 25 -11.44 -11.78 -8.27
C TYR A 25 -11.58 -13.20 -7.71
N GLU A 26 -12.59 -13.94 -8.17
CA GLU A 26 -12.73 -15.37 -7.93
C GLU A 26 -11.63 -16.13 -8.67
N ALA A 27 -10.74 -16.81 -7.95
CA ALA A 27 -9.55 -17.43 -8.53
C ALA A 27 -9.86 -18.48 -9.62
N LYS A 28 -10.96 -19.23 -9.49
CA LYS A 28 -11.32 -20.30 -10.43
C LYS A 28 -11.83 -19.76 -11.77
N THR A 29 -12.64 -18.71 -11.73
CA THR A 29 -13.41 -18.22 -12.90
C THR A 29 -12.86 -16.90 -13.44
N GLY A 30 -12.02 -16.20 -12.68
CA GLY A 30 -11.61 -14.83 -12.97
C GLY A 30 -12.73 -13.80 -12.79
N ARG A 31 -13.88 -14.19 -12.23
CA ARG A 31 -15.01 -13.28 -12.05
C ARG A 31 -14.68 -12.20 -11.03
N SER A 32 -14.89 -10.94 -11.39
CA SER A 32 -14.76 -9.81 -10.44
C SER A 32 -15.80 -9.93 -9.33
N LEU A 33 -15.35 -9.81 -8.09
CA LEU A 33 -16.17 -9.87 -6.88
C LEU A 33 -16.38 -8.48 -6.28
N ALA A 34 -15.33 -7.65 -6.26
CA ALA A 34 -15.38 -6.30 -5.72
C ALA A 34 -14.21 -5.43 -6.19
N THR A 35 -14.45 -4.13 -6.17
CA THR A 35 -13.41 -3.10 -6.31
C THR A 35 -13.65 -2.04 -5.24
N PHE A 36 -12.63 -1.69 -4.47
CA PHE A 36 -12.76 -0.67 -3.42
C PHE A 36 -11.44 0.07 -3.17
N PRO A 37 -11.51 1.36 -2.80
CA PRO A 37 -10.34 2.12 -2.39
C PRO A 37 -9.99 1.85 -0.90
N ILE A 38 -8.70 1.92 -0.58
CA ILE A 38 -8.18 1.99 0.79
C ILE A 38 -7.30 3.24 0.89
N ALA A 39 -7.66 4.14 1.80
CA ALA A 39 -6.79 5.26 2.17
C ALA A 39 -5.59 4.75 2.99
N SER A 40 -4.41 5.33 2.77
CA SER A 40 -3.22 5.05 3.56
C SER A 40 -3.44 5.39 5.04
N SER A 41 -2.84 4.60 5.92
CA SER A 41 -3.04 4.70 7.37
C SER A 41 -1.83 4.31 8.21
N GLY A 42 -0.74 3.84 7.58
CA GLY A 42 0.52 3.52 8.25
C GLY A 42 1.30 4.76 8.69
N SER A 43 2.31 4.61 9.55
CA SER A 43 3.24 5.70 9.82
C SER A 43 4.18 5.93 8.63
N ALA A 44 4.87 7.09 8.61
CA ALA A 44 5.94 7.33 7.64
C ALA A 44 7.01 6.23 7.72
N ASP A 45 7.50 5.93 8.92
CA ASP A 45 8.52 4.90 9.16
C ASP A 45 8.10 3.52 8.68
N ALA A 46 6.85 3.12 8.93
CA ALA A 46 6.31 1.83 8.46
C ALA A 46 6.10 1.78 6.94
N SER A 47 6.20 2.91 6.26
CA SER A 47 6.10 3.02 4.80
C SER A 47 7.47 2.97 4.12
N CYS A 48 8.56 3.11 4.87
CA CYS A 48 9.90 3.16 4.32
C CYS A 48 10.40 1.75 3.97
N PRO A 49 10.65 1.43 2.68
CA PRO A 49 11.25 0.16 2.31
C PRO A 49 12.67 0.04 2.87
N PRO A 50 13.14 -1.19 3.15
CA PRO A 50 14.47 -1.41 3.74
C PRO A 50 15.61 -0.99 2.82
N THR A 51 15.37 -0.99 1.51
CA THR A 51 16.31 -0.53 0.49
C THR A 51 15.56 0.20 -0.61
N VAL A 52 16.27 1.08 -1.31
CA VAL A 52 15.76 1.81 -2.46
C VAL A 52 16.72 1.63 -3.63
N ASN A 53 16.18 1.48 -4.84
CA ASN A 53 16.95 1.57 -6.07
C ASN A 53 16.77 2.98 -6.63
N VAL A 54 17.76 3.84 -6.47
CA VAL A 54 17.78 5.18 -7.04
C VAL A 54 18.68 5.23 -8.27
N ARG A 55 18.25 5.95 -9.32
CA ARG A 55 19.14 6.25 -10.44
C ARG A 55 20.12 7.36 -10.04
N PRO A 56 21.37 7.33 -10.50
CA PRO A 56 22.30 8.43 -10.26
C PRO A 56 21.70 9.77 -10.71
N GLY A 57 21.65 10.74 -9.79
CA GLY A 57 21.08 12.08 -10.04
C GLY A 57 19.67 12.32 -9.49
N GLU A 58 18.98 11.30 -8.97
CA GLU A 58 17.72 11.46 -8.25
C GLU A 58 18.00 11.66 -6.75
N GLY A 59 18.06 12.92 -6.30
CA GLY A 59 18.40 13.27 -4.91
C GLY A 59 17.27 13.09 -3.88
N ARG A 60 16.00 12.97 -4.33
CA ARG A 60 14.86 12.64 -3.47
C ARG A 60 13.87 11.75 -4.20
N VAL A 61 13.36 10.71 -3.52
CA VAL A 61 12.30 9.83 -4.03
C VAL A 61 10.95 10.13 -3.37
N ALA A 62 9.86 9.89 -4.09
CA ALA A 62 8.52 9.93 -3.50
C ALA A 62 8.11 8.52 -3.07
N VAL A 63 7.71 8.37 -1.80
CA VAL A 63 7.26 7.10 -1.22
C VAL A 63 5.77 7.21 -0.93
N ALA A 64 4.99 6.20 -1.33
CA ALA A 64 3.57 6.12 -0.97
C ALA A 64 3.42 5.60 0.47
N GLN A 65 2.66 6.31 1.30
CA GLN A 65 2.33 5.89 2.66
C GLN A 65 1.58 4.55 2.63
N SER A 66 2.04 3.57 3.41
CA SER A 66 1.40 2.26 3.52
C SER A 66 -0.01 2.33 4.15
N PHE A 67 -0.78 1.27 3.99
CA PHE A 67 -2.01 1.01 4.74
C PHE A 67 -1.79 -0.19 5.67
N THR A 68 -2.65 -0.36 6.68
CA THR A 68 -2.52 -1.46 7.63
C THR A 68 -3.19 -2.74 7.16
N GLU A 69 -2.62 -3.88 7.53
CA GLU A 69 -3.23 -5.20 7.28
C GLU A 69 -4.62 -5.31 7.91
N GLN A 70 -4.86 -4.69 9.08
CA GLN A 70 -6.17 -4.71 9.73
C GLN A 70 -7.25 -4.02 8.89
N THR A 71 -6.90 -2.92 8.21
CA THR A 71 -7.83 -2.24 7.29
C THR A 71 -8.17 -3.14 6.11
N LEU A 72 -7.16 -3.75 5.48
CA LEU A 72 -7.38 -4.67 4.36
C LEU A 72 -8.19 -5.91 4.79
N ALA A 73 -7.84 -6.55 5.91
CA ALA A 73 -8.53 -7.71 6.43
C ALA A 73 -10.01 -7.42 6.73
N SER A 74 -10.31 -6.23 7.27
CA SER A 74 -11.69 -5.80 7.53
C SER A 74 -12.50 -5.68 6.23
N MET A 75 -11.89 -5.13 5.17
CA MET A 75 -12.53 -5.01 3.85
C MET A 75 -12.69 -6.36 3.16
N LEU A 76 -11.77 -7.30 3.38
CA LEU A 76 -11.81 -8.64 2.78
C LEU A 76 -12.71 -9.62 3.52
N LYS A 77 -13.09 -9.35 4.77
CA LYS A 77 -13.90 -10.22 5.62
C LYS A 77 -15.15 -10.81 4.93
N PRO A 78 -15.93 -10.05 4.12
CA PRO A 78 -17.10 -10.59 3.42
C PRO A 78 -16.77 -11.68 2.39
N PHE A 79 -15.55 -11.71 1.85
CA PHE A 79 -15.13 -12.63 0.79
C PHE A 79 -14.42 -13.89 1.31
N VAL A 80 -13.98 -13.89 2.58
CA VAL A 80 -13.30 -15.03 3.21
C VAL A 80 -14.29 -16.04 3.83
N MET A 81 -15.51 -15.59 4.16
CA MET A 81 -16.53 -16.41 4.87
C MET A 81 -17.78 -16.71 4.04
N GLN A 82 -17.69 -16.76 2.71
CA GLN A 82 -18.79 -17.36 1.95
C GLN A 82 -18.73 -18.88 2.13
N ASP A 83 -19.49 -19.39 3.09
CA ASP A 83 -19.85 -20.81 3.12
C ASP A 83 -20.55 -21.16 1.80
N ALA A 84 -20.09 -22.23 1.17
CA ALA A 84 -20.74 -22.84 0.04
C ALA A 84 -22.11 -23.39 0.50
N GLY A 85 -23.16 -22.60 0.28
CA GLY A 85 -24.53 -23.08 0.27
C GLY A 85 -24.82 -23.93 -0.96
#